data_AF-A0AAN7S6H1-F1
#
_entry.id   AF-A0AAN7S6H1-F1
#
_cell.length_a   1.000
_cell.length_b   1.000
_cell.length_c   1.000
_cell.angle_alpha   90.00
_cell.angle_beta   90.00
_cell.angle_gamma   90.00
#
_symmetry.space_group_name_H-M   'P 1'
#
loop_
_entity.id
_entity.type
_entity.pdbx_description
1 polymer ?
#
loop_
_entity_poly.entity_id
_entity_poly.type
_entity_poly.pdbx_seq_one_letter_code
_entity_poly.pdbx_strand_id
1 'polypeptide(L)'
;MDTALNSIDERFDLMRNHNDVFGFLNRLKTITKEELQKYCDDLTLKLTDNERNHCDVDGVQLFEETKSLQVFLSDDMTAIDVLTYLVINDLISIFPNTSVVLRIFLTLPVTVSSNKRSFSKLKIIKNYLRTTMSQDRLSNLAFISIEHETVDTLDLNEVIDSFASMKARKIEF
;
A
#
# COMPACT_ATOMS: atom_id res chain seq x y z
N MET A 1 -22.50 -2.07 -2.59
CA MET A 1 -21.82 -2.01 -1.28
C MET A 1 -21.12 -3.33 -0.99
N ASP A 2 -21.74 -4.48 -1.32
CA ASP A 2 -21.07 -5.79 -1.34
C ASP A 2 -19.83 -5.83 -2.22
N THR A 3 -19.83 -5.15 -3.37
CA THR A 3 -18.64 -5.05 -4.25
C THR A 3 -17.44 -4.41 -3.55
N ALA A 4 -17.66 -3.41 -2.69
CA ALA A 4 -16.58 -2.74 -1.96
C ALA A 4 -16.04 -3.62 -0.82
N LEU A 5 -16.91 -4.35 -0.12
CA LEU A 5 -16.51 -5.31 0.91
C LEU A 5 -15.77 -6.52 0.32
N ASN A 6 -16.29 -7.10 -0.76
CA ASN A 6 -15.62 -8.19 -1.47
C ASN A 6 -14.25 -7.76 -2.03
N SER A 7 -14.13 -6.55 -2.59
CA SER A 7 -12.84 -6.03 -3.06
C SER A 7 -11.79 -5.85 -1.95
N ILE A 8 -12.25 -5.68 -0.70
CA ILE A 8 -11.38 -5.54 0.48
C ILE A 8 -10.92 -6.92 0.97
N ASP A 9 -11.82 -7.90 1.03
CA ASP A 9 -11.47 -9.27 1.37
C ASP A 9 -10.50 -9.86 0.34
N GLU A 10 -10.75 -9.64 -0.96
CA GLU A 10 -9.81 -9.97 -2.04
C GLU A 10 -8.44 -9.31 -1.83
N ARG A 11 -8.40 -8.04 -1.42
CA ARG A 11 -7.15 -7.33 -1.12
C ARG A 11 -6.44 -7.85 0.14
N PHE A 12 -7.15 -8.39 1.12
CA PHE A 12 -6.52 -9.04 2.27
C PHE A 12 -5.96 -10.40 1.95
N ASP A 13 -6.63 -11.15 1.09
CA ASP A 13 -6.10 -12.41 0.59
C ASP A 13 -4.87 -12.14 -0.29
N LEU A 14 -4.89 -11.08 -1.11
CA LEU A 14 -3.70 -10.55 -1.79
C LEU A 14 -2.58 -10.18 -0.82
N MET A 15 -2.87 -9.52 0.31
CA MET A 15 -1.84 -9.17 1.31
C MET A 15 -1.23 -10.41 1.98
N ARG A 16 -2.05 -11.41 2.30
CA ARG A 16 -1.56 -12.69 2.85
C ARG A 16 -0.67 -13.41 1.84
N ASN A 17 -1.16 -13.57 0.61
CA ASN A 17 -0.39 -14.16 -0.49
C ASN A 17 0.91 -13.38 -0.75
N HIS A 18 0.87 -12.05 -0.65
CA HIS A 18 2.06 -11.21 -0.80
C HIS A 18 3.07 -11.44 0.32
N ASN A 19 2.62 -11.54 1.57
CA ASN A 19 3.50 -11.88 2.69
C ASN A 19 4.09 -13.30 2.56
N ASP A 20 3.35 -14.25 1.98
CA ASP A 20 3.87 -15.59 1.73
C ASP A 20 4.96 -15.60 0.65
N VAL A 21 4.84 -14.74 -0.36
CA VAL A 21 5.79 -14.65 -1.49
C VAL A 21 7.01 -13.80 -1.15
N PHE A 22 6.81 -12.65 -0.49
CA PHE A 22 7.86 -11.66 -0.25
C PHE A 22 8.36 -11.66 1.21
N GLY A 23 7.71 -12.39 2.12
CA GLY A 23 8.05 -12.39 3.54
C GLY A 23 9.45 -12.92 3.87
N PHE A 24 10.09 -13.63 2.93
CA PHE A 24 11.50 -14.02 3.06
C PHE A 24 12.46 -12.81 3.13
N LEU A 25 12.05 -11.64 2.62
CA LEU A 25 12.84 -10.41 2.62
C LEU A 25 13.10 -9.86 4.03
N ASN A 26 12.27 -10.21 5.01
CA ASN A 26 12.52 -9.89 6.42
C ASN A 26 13.56 -10.80 7.08
N ARG A 27 13.96 -11.87 6.39
CA ARG A 27 14.89 -12.89 6.88
C ARG A 27 16.05 -13.10 5.90
N LEU A 28 16.39 -12.06 5.13
CA LEU A 28 17.43 -12.14 4.09
C LEU A 28 18.75 -12.68 4.63
N LYS A 29 19.11 -12.37 5.88
CA LYS A 29 20.36 -12.86 6.47
C LYS A 29 20.33 -14.34 6.87
N THR A 30 19.18 -14.83 7.35
CA THR A 30 19.04 -16.17 7.94
C THR A 30 18.53 -17.22 6.95
N ILE A 31 18.09 -16.81 5.77
CA ILE A 31 17.59 -17.72 4.75
C ILE A 31 18.71 -18.55 4.11
N THR A 32 18.46 -19.84 3.94
CA THR A 32 19.39 -20.75 3.27
C THR A 32 19.46 -20.49 1.77
N LYS A 33 20.52 -20.96 1.11
CA LYS A 33 20.69 -20.77 -0.34
C LYS A 33 19.61 -21.50 -1.13
N GLU A 34 19.26 -22.70 -0.69
CA GLU A 34 18.25 -23.55 -1.32
C GLU A 34 16.86 -22.91 -1.21
N GLU A 35 16.52 -22.34 -0.06
CA GLU A 35 15.27 -21.61 0.13
C GLU A 35 15.25 -20.31 -0.68
N LEU A 36 16.34 -19.54 -0.67
CA LEU A 36 16.44 -18.29 -1.42
C LEU A 36 16.21 -18.53 -2.91
N GLN A 37 16.85 -19.56 -3.48
CA GLN A 37 16.67 -19.92 -4.88
C GLN A 37 15.21 -20.26 -5.19
N LYS A 38 14.56 -21.05 -4.33
CA LYS A 38 13.13 -21.37 -4.48
C LYS A 38 12.24 -20.13 -4.46
N TYR A 39 12.51 -19.16 -3.58
CA TYR A 39 11.73 -17.91 -3.54
C TYR A 39 11.98 -17.04 -4.77
N CYS A 40 13.22 -16.95 -5.25
CA CYS A 40 13.54 -16.24 -6.50
C CYS A 40 12.82 -16.86 -7.71
N ASP A 41 12.77 -18.19 -7.79
CA ASP A 41 12.05 -18.90 -8.84
C ASP A 41 10.52 -18.66 -8.76
N ASP A 42 9.92 -18.74 -7.56
CA ASP A 42 8.49 -18.46 -7.36
C ASP A 42 8.15 -16.99 -7.66
N LEU A 43 9.01 -16.04 -7.29
CA LEU A 43 8.85 -14.62 -7.62
C LEU A 43 8.89 -14.40 -9.12
N THR A 44 9.84 -15.03 -9.80
CA THR A 44 9.98 -14.91 -11.25
C THR A 44 8.72 -15.41 -11.93
N LEU A 45 8.21 -16.59 -11.54
CA LEU A 45 6.96 -17.13 -12.09
C LEU A 45 5.75 -16.22 -11.81
N LYS A 46 5.66 -15.59 -10.64
CA LYS A 46 4.55 -14.67 -10.30
C LYS A 46 4.63 -13.32 -10.99
N LEU A 47 5.83 -12.82 -11.24
CA LEU A 47 6.07 -11.53 -11.89
C LEU A 47 6.25 -11.65 -13.41
N THR A 48 6.34 -12.87 -13.94
CA THR A 48 6.32 -13.12 -15.39
C THR A 48 4.90 -12.88 -15.90
N ASP A 49 4.75 -11.86 -16.76
CA ASP A 49 3.51 -11.68 -17.49
C ASP A 49 3.42 -12.71 -18.63
N ASN A 50 2.47 -13.65 -18.51
CA ASN A 50 2.24 -14.73 -19.46
C ASN A 50 1.95 -14.23 -20.90
N GLU A 51 1.55 -12.97 -21.08
CA GLU A 51 1.21 -12.42 -22.39
C GLU A 51 2.39 -11.76 -23.12
N ARG A 52 3.41 -11.28 -22.40
CA ARG A 52 4.49 -10.45 -22.98
C ARG A 52 5.89 -11.02 -22.81
N ASN A 53 6.05 -12.08 -22.03
CA ASN A 53 7.35 -12.70 -21.76
C ASN A 53 8.40 -11.70 -21.22
N HIS A 54 7.94 -10.60 -20.63
CA HIS A 54 8.75 -9.56 -20.01
C HIS A 54 8.64 -9.73 -18.50
N CYS A 55 9.78 -9.97 -17.86
CA CYS A 55 9.89 -9.92 -16.40
C CYS A 55 10.51 -8.57 -16.02
N ASP A 56 9.88 -7.86 -15.09
CA ASP A 56 10.47 -6.64 -14.49
C ASP A 56 11.61 -6.98 -13.52
N VAL A 57 11.69 -8.26 -13.11
CA VAL A 57 12.68 -8.79 -12.17
C VAL A 57 13.22 -10.11 -12.72
N ASP A 58 14.52 -10.18 -12.94
CA ASP A 58 15.20 -11.42 -13.33
C ASP A 58 15.54 -12.22 -12.05
N GLY A 59 14.94 -13.40 -11.90
CA GLY A 59 15.15 -14.26 -10.73
C GLY A 59 16.58 -14.72 -10.51
N VAL A 60 17.33 -14.94 -11.59
CA VAL A 60 18.73 -15.37 -11.51
C VAL A 60 19.58 -14.22 -11.00
N GLN A 61 19.39 -13.01 -11.56
CA GLN A 61 20.07 -11.81 -11.07
C GLN A 61 19.67 -11.49 -9.63
N LEU A 62 18.37 -11.58 -9.29
CA LEU A 62 17.87 -11.39 -7.93
C LEU A 62 18.57 -12.32 -6.94
N PHE A 63 18.74 -13.60 -7.28
CA PHE A 63 19.42 -14.57 -6.44
C PHE A 63 20.89 -14.19 -6.22
N GLU A 64 21.62 -13.85 -7.28
CA GLU A 64 23.04 -13.48 -7.20
C GLU A 64 23.27 -12.18 -6.44
N GLU A 65 22.42 -11.17 -6.69
CA GLU A 65 22.40 -9.90 -5.98
C GLU A 65 22.13 -10.11 -4.49
N THR A 66 21.07 -10.85 -4.17
CA THR A 66 20.64 -11.08 -2.78
C THR A 66 21.70 -11.87 -2.02
N LYS A 67 22.31 -12.87 -2.65
CA LYS A 67 23.40 -13.66 -2.08
C LYS A 67 24.65 -12.81 -1.83
N SER A 68 24.97 -11.90 -2.74
CA SER A 68 26.08 -10.96 -2.56
C SER A 68 25.77 -9.99 -1.41
N LEU A 69 24.53 -9.49 -1.33
CA LEU A 69 24.06 -8.61 -0.28
C LEU A 69 24.10 -9.27 1.10
N GLN A 70 23.75 -10.56 1.23
CA GLN A 70 23.79 -11.34 2.48
C GLN A 70 25.12 -11.26 3.24
N VAL A 71 26.24 -11.09 2.51
CA VAL A 71 27.58 -10.97 3.10
C VAL A 71 27.74 -9.66 3.87
N PHE A 72 27.04 -8.60 3.45
CA PHE A 72 27.14 -7.25 4.02
C PHE A 72 26.08 -6.96 5.09
N LEU A 73 25.05 -7.80 5.21
CA LEU A 73 23.95 -7.59 6.16
C LEU A 73 24.30 -8.07 7.58
N SER A 74 23.78 -7.38 8.59
CA SER A 74 23.77 -7.81 10.00
C SER A 74 22.55 -8.70 10.31
N ASP A 75 22.63 -9.51 11.37
CA ASP A 75 21.59 -10.50 11.74
C ASP A 75 20.27 -9.89 12.21
N ASP A 76 20.27 -8.61 12.58
CA ASP A 76 19.16 -7.86 13.15
C ASP A 76 18.48 -6.87 12.19
N MET A 77 18.91 -6.81 10.92
CA MET A 77 18.36 -5.86 9.95
C MET A 77 17.00 -6.28 9.41
N THR A 78 16.03 -5.36 9.46
CA THR A 78 14.73 -5.52 8.80
C THR A 78 14.77 -5.14 7.32
N ALA A 79 13.75 -5.50 6.54
CA ALA A 79 13.69 -5.12 5.12
C ALA A 79 13.80 -3.60 4.87
N ILE A 80 13.33 -2.77 5.81
CA ILE A 80 13.46 -1.30 5.76
C ILE A 80 14.91 -0.88 5.96
N ASP A 81 15.60 -1.49 6.91
CA ASP A 81 17.01 -1.19 7.18
C ASP A 81 17.89 -1.60 6.00
N VAL A 82 17.60 -2.74 5.38
CA VAL A 82 18.29 -3.19 4.16
C VAL A 82 18.09 -2.20 3.02
N LEU A 83 16.85 -1.76 2.77
CA LEU A 83 16.59 -0.78 1.71
C LEU A 83 17.27 0.57 2.01
N THR A 84 17.24 1.00 3.27
CA THR A 84 17.90 2.24 3.71
C THR A 84 19.41 2.16 3.54
N TYR A 85 20.01 1.01 3.87
CA TYR A 85 21.42 0.74 3.65
C TYR A 85 21.79 0.82 2.16
N LEU A 86 20.98 0.24 1.27
CA LEU A 86 21.20 0.33 -0.18
C LEU A 86 21.15 1.77 -0.69
N VAL A 87 20.24 2.59 -0.17
CA VAL A 87 20.09 4.00 -0.57
C VAL A 87 21.26 4.85 -0.07
N ILE A 88 21.64 4.71 1.20
CA ILE A 88 22.70 5.53 1.81
C ILE A 88 24.06 5.25 1.16
N ASN A 89 24.31 4.00 0.76
CA ASN A 89 25.59 3.60 0.16
C ASN A 89 25.58 3.65 -1.39
N ASP A 90 24.53 4.21 -2.01
CA ASP A 90 24.35 4.29 -3.46
C ASP A 90 24.45 2.94 -4.21
N LEU A 91 24.03 1.87 -3.54
CA LEU A 91 24.12 0.48 -4.03
C LEU A 91 22.88 0.07 -4.85
N ILE A 92 21.91 0.98 -5.04
CA ILE A 92 20.68 0.71 -5.81
C ILE A 92 21.01 0.32 -7.25
N SER A 93 22.04 0.94 -7.84
CA SER A 93 22.50 0.63 -9.20
C SER A 93 23.19 -0.73 -9.31
N ILE A 94 23.73 -1.24 -8.20
CA ILE A 94 24.43 -2.52 -8.11
C ILE A 94 23.46 -3.68 -7.81
N PHE A 95 22.41 -3.40 -7.05
CA PHE A 95 21.37 -4.38 -6.69
C PHE A 95 19.96 -3.93 -7.13
N PRO A 96 19.73 -3.72 -8.44
CA PRO A 96 18.48 -3.17 -8.95
C PRO A 96 17.28 -4.10 -8.70
N ASN A 97 17.42 -5.41 -8.92
CA ASN A 97 16.34 -6.37 -8.73
C ASN A 97 15.95 -6.47 -7.26
N THR A 98 16.95 -6.54 -6.38
CA THR A 98 16.76 -6.60 -4.93
C THR A 98 16.08 -5.33 -4.40
N SER A 99 16.49 -4.16 -4.90
CA SER A 99 15.87 -2.88 -4.54
C SER A 99 14.40 -2.81 -4.96
N VAL A 100 14.07 -3.23 -6.18
CA VAL A 100 12.70 -3.26 -6.69
C VAL A 100 11.82 -4.18 -5.83
N VAL A 101 12.29 -5.39 -5.54
CA VAL A 101 11.56 -6.38 -4.74
C VAL A 101 11.33 -5.88 -3.31
N LEU A 102 12.34 -5.25 -2.67
CA LEU A 102 12.20 -4.62 -1.35
C LEU A 102 11.19 -3.46 -1.36
N ARG A 103 11.20 -2.62 -2.40
CA ARG A 103 10.23 -1.51 -2.52
C ARG A 103 8.81 -2.02 -2.71
N ILE A 104 8.60 -3.05 -3.52
CA ILE A 104 7.29 -3.68 -3.70
C ILE A 104 6.80 -4.23 -2.35
N PHE A 105 7.68 -4.94 -1.63
CA PHE A 105 7.36 -5.51 -0.33
C PHE A 105 6.97 -4.47 0.73
N LEU A 106 7.67 -3.33 0.78
CA LEU A 106 7.40 -2.30 1.79
C LEU A 106 6.18 -1.42 1.46
N THR A 107 5.82 -1.29 0.18
CA THR A 107 4.70 -0.42 -0.25
C THR A 107 3.33 -1.12 -0.21
N LEU A 108 3.29 -2.43 -0.45
CA LEU A 108 2.02 -3.19 -0.48
C LEU A 108 1.29 -3.26 0.88
N PRO A 109 1.94 -3.55 2.02
CA PRO A 109 1.29 -3.52 3.34
C PRO A 109 0.77 -2.13 3.73
N VAL A 110 1.49 -1.08 3.34
CA VAL A 110 1.16 0.32 3.67
C VAL A 110 -0.12 0.74 2.95
N THR A 111 -0.27 0.41 1.67
CA THR A 111 -1.48 0.72 0.90
C THR A 111 -2.71 -0.04 1.42
N VAL A 112 -2.57 -1.33 1.75
CA VAL A 112 -3.67 -2.13 2.31
C VAL A 112 -4.09 -1.64 3.70
N SER A 113 -3.13 -1.21 4.53
CA SER A 113 -3.41 -0.66 5.87
C SER A 113 -4.07 0.71 5.83
N SER A 114 -3.66 1.58 4.90
CA SER A 114 -4.32 2.88 4.67
C SER A 114 -5.77 2.69 4.26
N ASN A 115 -6.03 1.76 3.33
CA ASN A 115 -7.38 1.38 2.92
C ASN A 115 -8.22 0.85 4.10
N LYS A 116 -7.68 -0.05 4.94
CA LYS A 116 -8.35 -0.51 6.18
C LYS A 116 -8.80 0.65 7.06
N ARG A 117 -7.90 1.60 7.31
CA ARG A 117 -8.16 2.74 8.20
C ARG A 117 -9.28 3.62 7.64
N SER A 118 -9.23 3.96 6.35
CA SER A 118 -10.25 4.77 5.67
C SER A 118 -11.61 4.09 5.64
N PHE A 119 -11.66 2.79 5.34
CA PHE A 119 -12.93 2.02 5.34
C PHE A 119 -13.48 1.76 6.73
N SER A 120 -12.62 1.59 7.75
CA SER A 120 -13.06 1.48 9.15
C SER A 120 -13.74 2.77 9.60
N LYS A 121 -13.14 3.93 9.30
CA LYS A 121 -13.77 5.24 9.51
C LYS A 121 -15.11 5.34 8.78
N LEU A 122 -15.18 4.94 7.51
CA LEU A 122 -16.43 4.92 6.74
C LEU A 122 -17.50 4.01 7.35
N LYS A 123 -17.12 2.82 7.85
CA LYS A 123 -18.02 1.89 8.54
C LYS A 123 -18.59 2.51 9.82
N ILE A 124 -17.76 3.20 10.60
CA ILE A 124 -18.18 3.92 11.82
C ILE A 124 -19.14 5.05 11.47
N ILE A 125 -18.79 5.90 10.49
CA ILE A 125 -19.64 6.99 10.00
C ILE A 125 -20.99 6.45 9.52
N LYS A 126 -20.99 5.36 8.74
CA LYS A 126 -22.23 4.72 8.28
C LYS A 126 -23.05 4.18 9.44
N ASN A 127 -22.43 3.50 10.41
CA ASN A 127 -23.17 2.90 11.52
C ASN A 127 -23.76 3.98 12.46
N TYR A 128 -23.04 5.09 12.62
CA TYR A 128 -23.51 6.28 13.35
C TYR A 128 -24.68 6.98 12.64
N LEU A 129 -24.64 7.07 11.30
CA LEU A 129 -25.64 7.78 10.49
C LEU A 129 -26.78 6.91 9.96
N ARG A 130 -26.72 5.58 10.16
CA ARG A 130 -27.76 4.62 9.72
C ARG A 130 -29.12 4.88 10.37
N THR A 131 -29.20 5.71 11.40
CA THR A 131 -30.49 6.09 11.96
C THR A 131 -31.27 7.10 11.09
N THR A 132 -30.69 7.83 10.11
CA THR A 132 -31.51 8.78 9.30
C THR A 132 -30.90 9.41 8.02
N MET A 133 -30.08 8.76 7.17
CA MET A 133 -29.46 9.47 6.01
C MET A 133 -29.43 8.77 4.63
N SER A 134 -29.49 9.60 3.57
CA SER A 134 -29.42 9.22 2.15
C SER A 134 -27.98 8.96 1.66
N GLN A 135 -27.84 8.13 0.62
CA GLN A 135 -26.56 7.64 0.10
C GLN A 135 -25.61 8.77 -0.34
N ASP A 136 -26.12 9.83 -0.97
CA ASP A 136 -25.28 10.95 -1.44
C ASP A 136 -24.64 11.71 -0.28
N ARG A 137 -25.40 11.94 0.80
CA ARG A 137 -24.87 12.62 1.98
C ARG A 137 -23.82 11.76 2.70
N LEU A 138 -23.98 10.43 2.68
CA LEU A 138 -22.99 9.50 3.23
C LEU A 138 -21.68 9.55 2.46
N SER A 139 -21.73 9.52 1.13
CA SER A 139 -20.52 9.61 0.28
C SER A 139 -19.77 10.91 0.49
N ASN A 140 -20.48 12.04 0.59
CA ASN A 140 -19.85 13.34 0.83
C ASN A 140 -19.18 13.41 2.20
N LEU A 141 -19.79 12.85 3.25
CA LEU A 141 -19.21 12.85 4.60
C LEU A 141 -18.02 11.89 4.72
N ALA A 142 -18.06 10.77 4.00
CA ALA A 142 -16.93 9.85 3.86
C ALA A 142 -15.72 10.56 3.25
N PHE A 143 -15.94 11.31 2.17
CA PHE A 143 -14.93 12.09 1.48
C PHE A 143 -14.28 13.12 2.43
N ILE A 144 -15.10 13.91 3.14
CA ILE A 144 -14.64 14.86 4.16
C ILE A 144 -13.82 14.18 5.26
N SER A 145 -14.20 12.96 5.68
CA SER A 145 -13.50 12.25 6.75
C SER A 145 -12.19 11.58 6.33
N ILE A 146 -12.03 11.29 5.04
CA ILE A 146 -10.77 10.82 4.44
C ILE A 146 -9.82 12.01 4.29
N GLU A 147 -10.32 13.12 3.77
CA GLU A 147 -9.57 14.38 3.55
C GLU A 147 -9.55 15.29 4.79
N HIS A 148 -9.74 14.73 5.99
CA HIS A 148 -9.87 15.50 7.23
C HIS A 148 -8.68 16.44 7.48
N GLU A 149 -7.46 16.01 7.16
CA GLU A 149 -6.25 16.84 7.30
C GLU A 149 -6.32 18.09 6.41
N THR A 150 -6.92 17.98 5.23
CA THR A 150 -7.14 19.11 4.33
C THR A 150 -8.31 19.97 4.82
N VAL A 151 -9.36 19.34 5.37
CA VAL A 151 -10.53 20.04 5.92
C VAL A 151 -10.18 20.85 7.17
N ASP A 152 -9.25 20.38 7.99
CA ASP A 152 -8.74 21.13 9.16
C ASP A 152 -8.03 22.43 8.78
N THR A 153 -7.55 22.54 7.54
CA THR A 153 -6.94 23.77 7.01
C THR A 153 -7.96 24.75 6.40
N LEU A 154 -9.20 24.32 6.21
CA LEU A 154 -10.28 25.16 5.67
C LEU A 154 -10.97 25.95 6.78
N ASP A 155 -11.21 27.25 6.56
CA ASP A 155 -12.06 28.04 7.46
C ASP A 155 -13.52 27.68 7.23
N LEU A 156 -14.09 26.91 8.17
CA LEU A 156 -15.48 26.51 8.14
C LEU A 156 -16.43 27.72 8.14
N ASN A 157 -16.04 28.87 8.71
CA ASN A 157 -16.88 30.06 8.71
C ASN A 157 -17.03 30.66 7.30
N GLU A 158 -15.94 30.71 6.53
CA GLU A 158 -15.96 31.17 5.13
C GLU A 158 -16.83 30.25 4.26
N VAL A 159 -16.75 28.93 4.47
CA VAL A 159 -17.58 27.95 3.77
C VAL A 159 -19.06 28.12 4.13
N ILE A 160 -19.38 28.38 5.40
CA ILE A 160 -20.75 28.65 5.86
C ILE A 160 -21.29 29.94 5.24
N ASP A 161 -20.51 31.01 5.21
CA ASP A 161 -20.89 32.30 4.62
C ASP A 161 -21.08 32.20 3.11
N SER A 162 -20.19 31.49 2.42
CA SER A 162 -20.32 31.17 0.99
C SER A 162 -21.59 30.37 0.71
N PHE A 163 -21.88 29.34 1.50
CA PHE A 163 -23.09 28.53 1.35
C PHE A 163 -24.36 29.32 1.65
N ALA A 164 -24.34 30.19 2.68
CA ALA A 164 -25.44 31.09 3.01
C ALA A 164 -25.70 32.08 1.87
N SER A 165 -24.66 32.67 1.28
CA SER A 165 -24.77 33.58 0.14
C SER A 165 -25.35 32.91 -1.12
N MET A 166 -25.00 31.65 -1.39
CA MET A 166 -25.55 30.86 -2.50
C MET A 166 -27.02 30.50 -2.29
N LYS A 167 -27.43 30.19 -1.05
CA LYS A 167 -28.80 29.76 -0.72
C LYS A 167 -29.77 30.93 -0.55
N ALA A 168 -29.27 32.12 -0.22
CA ALA A 168 -30.04 33.36 -0.12
C ALA A 168 -30.58 33.87 -1.46
N ARG A 169 -30.18 33.28 -2.60
CA ARG A 169 -30.63 33.65 -3.95
C ARG A 169 -32.02 33.11 -4.36
N LYS A 170 -32.92 32.87 -3.41
CA LYS A 170 -34.34 32.66 -3.67
C LYS A 170 -35.15 33.37 -2.59
N ILE A 171 -35.61 34.57 -2.92
CA ILE A 171 -36.96 35.12 -2.73
C ILE A 171 -36.80 36.62 -3.06
N GLU A 172 -37.10 37.01 -4.30
CA GLU A 172 -37.64 38.35 -4.54
C GLU A 172 -39.15 38.15 -4.73
N PHE A 173 -39.94 38.84 -3.90
CA PHE A 173 -41.39 38.97 -4.01
C PHE A 173 -41.75 40.04 -5.02
#